data_AF-A0A8J4W0R2-F1
#
_entry.id   AF-A0A8J4W0R2-F1
#
_cell.length_a   1.000
_cell.length_b   1.000
_cell.length_c   1.000
_cell.angle_alpha   90.00
_cell.angle_beta   90.00
_cell.angle_gamma   90.00
#
_symmetry.space_group_name_H-M   'P 1'
#
loop_
_entity.id
_entity.type
_entity.pdbx_description
1 polymer ?
#
loop_
_entity_poly.entity_id
_entity_poly.type
_entity_poly.pdbx_seq_one_letter_code
_entity_poly.pdbx_strand_id
1 'polypeptide(L)'
;MAGAYLTLTLDENAFYVALCKRLVLHNECCKATYSNDEATKIQRFDMFFAIREMVLVGSLSYQAYQSSYLVPREGLNNLNAAFLILACWVTPLAQVLLRQSTALSRVVPLFSSFVLCTFLAKAVHGILVKSYKYMFDIDHAVFAARMFYDPTFVSILVPENRMMFATTVGDYISKLLPHICSFVTLIMLEGNISRRSEKVTPRTCASTNQIEILDAPSATGDALIETGDGTKAVAESRNGEKAATATPMKNPGSAWPFLVIKFLFIVWGAIVLALHVTAQSRHKVAPLGCFRVTHPWFTSNVSCLGLVYDCAIQGTPSPTNEAFDAMKLESKTLGSLSFTHCPALIVPNAIQSFPNIYSVHIFNSTLYSWGSSAALVEDHHHHLVSVVLIYVKLAAFPEGLMSRLPPTLVNLQFFATSLPSVPSDLGTRWGVGRNPISRVGFEYGMLTTIPAETFQLPVKSLSLAGNYLYAIPQLSAVAAKTYLPQLILDGNPVLTLPATVDPTFMIGNLCIEGSKLSALPSWTQTQVLSKMFLYESAFCFNTTAAQQEANNSICSVSHWGSTKPKSPIVLMQEVYG
;
A
#
# COMPACT_ATOMS: atom_id res chain seq x y z
N MET A 1 -7.09 -18.92 -2.26
CA MET A 1 -5.91 -18.58 -3.08
C MET A 1 -5.02 -19.81 -3.13
N ALA A 2 -5.19 -20.63 -4.16
CA ALA A 2 -4.31 -21.76 -4.43
C ALA A 2 -3.05 -21.23 -5.11
N GLY A 3 -1.89 -21.44 -4.48
CA GLY A 3 -0.59 -21.03 -5.00
C GLY A 3 -0.15 -21.96 -6.12
N ALA A 4 -0.11 -21.44 -7.34
CA ALA A 4 0.71 -22.03 -8.39
C ALA A 4 2.16 -21.56 -8.16
N TYR A 5 3.00 -22.45 -7.66
CA TYR A 5 4.44 -22.28 -7.62
C TYR A 5 4.96 -22.26 -9.07
N LEU A 6 5.33 -21.08 -9.57
CA LEU A 6 6.30 -20.97 -10.66
C LEU A 6 7.69 -20.93 -10.03
N THR A 7 8.32 -22.10 -9.92
CA THR A 7 9.77 -22.23 -9.79
C THR A 7 10.40 -21.79 -11.12
N LEU A 8 10.67 -20.49 -11.24
CA LEU A 8 11.57 -19.96 -12.25
C LEU A 8 13.00 -20.31 -11.83
N THR A 9 13.53 -21.31 -12.53
CA THR A 9 14.91 -21.81 -12.44
C THR A 9 15.93 -20.69 -12.59
N LEU A 10 16.91 -20.70 -11.68
CA LEU A 10 18.03 -19.76 -11.50
C LEU A 10 18.98 -19.59 -12.71
N ASP A 11 18.72 -20.23 -13.85
CA ASP A 11 19.59 -20.20 -15.04
C ASP A 11 19.35 -19.02 -15.99
N GLU A 12 18.15 -18.42 -16.02
CA GLU A 12 17.87 -17.30 -16.93
C GLU A 12 18.53 -15.98 -16.50
N ASN A 13 18.80 -15.80 -15.20
CA ASN A 13 19.52 -14.63 -14.68
C ASN A 13 21.01 -14.65 -15.04
N ALA A 14 21.62 -15.84 -15.12
CA ALA A 14 22.98 -16.00 -15.63
C ALA A 14 23.04 -15.66 -17.13
N PHE A 15 21.99 -16.02 -17.89
CA PHE A 15 21.88 -15.68 -19.30
C PHE A 15 21.72 -14.17 -19.54
N TYR A 16 20.90 -13.46 -18.75
CA TYR A 16 20.76 -12.00 -18.85
C TYR A 16 22.01 -11.22 -18.40
N VAL A 17 22.70 -11.67 -17.35
CA VAL A 17 23.98 -11.09 -16.92
C VAL A 17 25.08 -11.36 -17.95
N ALA A 18 25.07 -12.54 -18.58
CA ALA A 18 25.94 -12.86 -19.70
C ALA A 18 25.59 -12.07 -20.97
N LEU A 19 24.30 -11.78 -21.23
CA LEU A 19 23.84 -10.97 -22.36
C LEU A 19 24.24 -9.51 -22.17
N CYS A 20 24.09 -8.95 -20.97
CA CYS A 20 24.53 -7.59 -20.63
C CYS A 20 26.06 -7.45 -20.59
N LYS A 21 26.80 -8.46 -20.10
CA LYS A 21 28.26 -8.51 -20.25
C LYS A 21 28.67 -8.64 -21.71
N ARG A 22 28.01 -9.50 -22.51
CA ARG A 22 28.33 -9.71 -23.94
C ARG A 22 27.99 -8.51 -24.82
N LEU A 23 26.88 -7.80 -24.58
CA LEU A 23 26.53 -6.58 -25.34
C LEU A 23 27.55 -5.45 -25.12
N VAL A 24 28.31 -5.47 -24.02
CA VAL A 24 29.38 -4.50 -23.75
C VAL A 24 30.76 -5.01 -24.21
N LEU A 25 30.97 -6.33 -24.27
CA LEU A 25 32.27 -6.94 -24.58
C LEU A 25 32.45 -7.34 -26.06
N HIS A 26 31.40 -7.45 -26.86
CA HIS A 26 31.50 -7.96 -28.24
C HIS A 26 31.88 -6.90 -29.28
N ASN A 27 32.88 -6.06 -29.02
CA ASN A 27 33.50 -5.25 -30.07
C ASN A 27 35.02 -5.07 -29.95
N GLU A 28 35.70 -5.96 -29.23
CA GLU A 28 37.17 -6.01 -29.23
C GLU A 28 37.68 -7.16 -30.10
N CYS A 29 37.51 -7.04 -31.41
CA CYS A 29 38.32 -7.78 -32.38
C CYS A 29 38.40 -7.00 -33.70
N CYS A 30 39.10 -5.85 -33.67
CA CYS A 30 39.78 -5.19 -34.80
C CYS A 30 40.28 -3.80 -34.33
N LYS A 31 41.53 -3.73 -33.87
CA LYS A 31 42.21 -2.46 -33.57
C LYS A 31 42.69 -1.82 -34.87
N ALA A 32 41.93 -0.85 -35.40
CA ALA A 32 42.42 0.13 -36.36
C ALA A 32 41.50 1.37 -36.50
N THR A 33 41.11 2.04 -35.39
CA THR A 33 40.60 3.44 -35.41
C THR A 33 40.53 3.98 -33.98
N TYR A 34 41.60 4.61 -33.48
CA TYR A 34 41.75 4.92 -32.05
C TYR A 34 41.07 6.23 -31.59
N SER A 35 40.49 7.05 -32.48
CA SER A 35 39.80 8.30 -32.09
C SER A 35 38.25 8.21 -32.14
N ASN A 36 37.69 7.42 -33.05
CA ASN A 36 36.24 7.30 -33.20
C ASN A 36 35.60 6.38 -32.13
N ASP A 37 36.34 5.42 -31.57
CA ASP A 37 35.80 4.44 -30.62
C ASP A 37 35.58 5.04 -29.22
N GLU A 38 36.43 5.97 -28.77
CA GLU A 38 36.30 6.61 -27.46
C GLU A 38 35.12 7.60 -27.43
N ALA A 39 34.95 8.41 -28.48
CA ALA A 39 33.79 9.29 -28.64
C ALA A 39 32.46 8.51 -28.67
N THR A 40 32.44 7.36 -29.35
CA THR A 40 31.27 6.48 -29.43
C THR A 40 30.97 5.81 -28.07
N LYS A 41 31.99 5.38 -27.33
CA LYS A 41 31.84 4.85 -25.95
C LYS A 41 31.35 5.90 -24.97
N ILE A 42 31.81 7.15 -25.08
CA ILE A 42 31.33 8.29 -24.29
C ILE A 42 29.84 8.53 -24.57
N GLN A 43 29.45 8.61 -25.84
CA GLN A 43 28.07 8.86 -26.25
C GLN A 43 27.09 7.75 -25.83
N ARG A 44 27.52 6.48 -25.85
CA ARG A 44 26.72 5.36 -25.33
C ARG A 44 26.49 5.47 -23.82
N PHE A 45 27.53 5.78 -23.05
CA PHE A 45 27.38 5.96 -21.60
C PHE A 45 26.38 7.07 -21.27
N ASP A 46 26.52 8.24 -21.91
CA ASP A 46 25.65 9.39 -21.67
C ASP A 46 24.19 9.09 -22.03
N MET A 47 23.97 8.31 -23.10
CA MET A 47 22.64 7.83 -23.51
C MET A 47 22.03 6.87 -22.48
N PHE A 48 22.74 5.81 -22.07
CA PHE A 48 22.24 4.87 -21.07
C PHE A 48 22.00 5.55 -19.72
N PHE A 49 22.89 6.46 -19.33
CA PHE A 49 22.73 7.27 -18.13
C PHE A 49 21.45 8.10 -18.20
N ALA A 50 21.23 8.84 -19.28
CA ALA A 50 20.05 9.67 -19.46
C ALA A 50 18.74 8.87 -19.45
N ILE A 51 18.69 7.74 -20.17
CA ILE A 51 17.51 6.85 -20.19
C ILE A 51 17.19 6.35 -18.77
N ARG A 52 18.21 5.87 -18.04
CA ARG A 52 18.04 5.40 -16.66
C ARG A 52 17.49 6.50 -15.75
N GLU A 53 18.07 7.70 -15.81
CA GLU A 53 17.62 8.84 -15.00
C GLU A 53 16.18 9.25 -15.33
N MET A 54 15.77 9.22 -16.61
CA MET A 54 14.39 9.53 -16.98
C MET A 54 13.40 8.52 -16.38
N VAL A 55 13.70 7.22 -16.47
CA VAL A 55 12.87 6.15 -15.88
C VAL A 55 12.77 6.32 -14.36
N LEU A 56 13.90 6.63 -13.72
CA LEU A 56 14.01 6.82 -12.28
C LEU A 56 13.21 8.04 -11.80
N VAL A 57 13.47 9.22 -12.38
CA VAL A 57 12.76 10.47 -12.05
C VAL A 57 11.28 10.34 -12.34
N GLY A 58 10.88 9.71 -13.45
CA GLY A 58 9.46 9.45 -13.76
C GLY A 58 8.78 8.60 -12.70
N SER A 59 9.42 7.50 -12.28
CA SER A 59 8.90 6.61 -11.24
C SER A 59 8.81 7.31 -9.88
N LEU A 60 9.84 8.05 -9.49
CA LEU A 60 9.87 8.82 -8.24
C LEU A 60 8.88 9.99 -8.25
N SER A 61 8.63 10.61 -9.40
CA SER A 61 7.61 11.65 -9.55
C SER A 61 6.21 11.10 -9.32
N TYR A 62 5.92 9.92 -9.88
CA TYR A 62 4.66 9.23 -9.61
C TYR A 62 4.51 8.88 -8.12
N GLN A 63 5.56 8.35 -7.48
CA GLN A 63 5.51 8.01 -6.05
C GLN A 63 5.39 9.25 -5.14
N ALA A 64 6.07 10.35 -5.46
CA ALA A 64 5.92 11.62 -4.73
C ALA A 64 4.52 12.22 -4.91
N TYR A 65 3.95 12.11 -6.11
CA TYR A 65 2.56 12.47 -6.36
C TYR A 65 1.59 11.60 -5.54
N GLN A 66 1.78 10.28 -5.49
CA GLN A 66 0.98 9.40 -4.64
C GLN A 66 1.12 9.73 -3.16
N SER A 67 2.35 10.02 -2.70
CA SER A 67 2.61 10.50 -1.33
C SER A 67 1.81 11.75 -1.00
N SER A 68 1.67 12.69 -1.95
CA SER A 68 0.90 13.93 -1.74
C SER A 68 -0.59 13.69 -1.46
N TYR A 69 -1.13 12.56 -1.91
CA TYR A 69 -2.51 12.13 -1.66
C TYR A 69 -2.66 11.25 -0.42
N LEU A 70 -1.68 10.36 -0.17
CA LEU A 70 -1.82 9.24 0.76
C LEU A 70 -1.11 9.44 2.09
N VAL A 71 -0.14 10.35 2.18
CA VAL A 71 0.69 10.51 3.38
C VAL A 71 0.31 11.82 4.11
N PRO A 72 -0.49 11.76 5.18
CA PRO A 72 -0.89 12.95 5.95
C PRO A 72 0.25 13.51 6.81
N ARG A 73 1.35 12.77 6.99
CA ARG A 73 2.52 13.26 7.73
C ARG A 73 3.27 14.27 6.88
N GLU A 74 3.08 15.55 7.17
CA GLU A 74 3.69 16.66 6.45
C GLU A 74 5.20 16.51 6.31
N GLY A 75 5.92 16.19 7.39
CA GLY A 75 7.36 16.00 7.35
C GLY A 75 7.80 14.90 6.38
N LEU A 76 7.06 13.79 6.30
CA LEU A 76 7.37 12.68 5.40
C LEU A 76 7.04 13.01 3.94
N ASN A 77 5.92 13.70 3.71
CA ASN A 77 5.53 14.17 2.39
C ASN A 77 6.51 15.23 1.85
N ASN A 78 6.93 16.18 2.69
CA ASN A 78 7.93 17.21 2.35
C ASN A 78 9.28 16.58 2.02
N LEU A 79 9.68 15.56 2.78
CA LEU A 79 10.90 14.80 2.54
C LEU A 79 10.84 14.06 1.18
N ASN A 80 9.72 13.43 0.84
CA ASN A 80 9.54 12.80 -0.47
C ASN A 80 9.71 13.80 -1.64
N ALA A 81 9.07 14.96 -1.54
CA ALA A 81 9.21 16.02 -2.55
C ALA A 81 10.64 16.56 -2.61
N ALA A 82 11.26 16.86 -1.46
CA ALA A 82 12.61 17.40 -1.38
C ALA A 82 13.65 16.47 -2.04
N PHE A 83 13.59 15.17 -1.76
CA PHE A 83 14.53 14.22 -2.36
C PHE A 83 14.32 14.04 -3.87
N LEU A 84 13.08 14.11 -4.36
CA LEU A 84 12.82 14.13 -5.80
C LEU A 84 13.43 15.37 -6.46
N ILE A 85 13.27 16.55 -5.85
CA ILE A 85 13.84 17.81 -6.35
C ILE A 85 15.37 17.72 -6.35
N LEU A 86 15.98 17.20 -5.27
CA LEU A 86 17.43 16.98 -5.20
C LEU A 86 17.90 16.00 -6.28
N ALA A 87 17.17 14.91 -6.54
CA ALA A 87 17.51 13.96 -7.61
C ALA A 87 17.49 14.62 -9.00
N CYS A 88 16.58 15.58 -9.22
CA CYS A 88 16.49 16.34 -10.45
C CYS A 88 17.64 17.35 -10.62
N TRP A 89 18.21 17.89 -9.53
CA TRP A 89 19.18 19.00 -9.60
C TRP A 89 20.63 18.57 -9.38
N VAL A 90 20.89 17.71 -8.39
CA VAL A 90 22.26 17.33 -7.98
C VAL A 90 22.98 16.64 -9.14
N THR A 91 22.28 15.75 -9.84
CA THR A 91 22.83 14.93 -10.92
C THR A 91 23.33 15.76 -12.12
N PRO A 92 22.50 16.62 -12.76
CA PRO A 92 22.98 17.47 -13.84
C PRO A 92 23.99 18.52 -13.38
N LEU A 93 23.83 19.07 -12.17
CA LEU A 93 24.77 20.07 -11.63
C LEU A 93 26.16 19.46 -11.41
N ALA A 94 26.25 18.27 -10.83
CA ALA A 94 27.51 17.55 -10.65
C ALA A 94 28.20 17.26 -11.98
N GLN A 95 27.44 16.89 -13.03
CA GLN A 95 28.00 16.69 -14.37
C GLN A 95 28.57 17.97 -14.97
N VAL A 96 27.91 19.12 -14.76
CA VAL A 96 28.36 20.42 -15.28
C VAL A 96 29.59 20.92 -14.51
N LEU A 97 29.59 20.84 -13.19
CA LEU A 97 30.68 21.32 -12.33
C LEU A 97 31.94 20.46 -12.50
N LEU A 98 31.79 19.14 -12.62
CA LEU A 98 32.90 18.20 -12.72
C LEU A 98 33.32 17.91 -14.17
N ARG A 99 32.83 18.70 -15.14
CA ARG A 99 33.11 18.50 -16.59
C ARG A 99 34.60 18.48 -16.95
N GLN A 100 35.46 19.04 -16.09
CA GLN A 100 36.91 19.06 -16.28
C GLN A 100 37.55 17.67 -16.10
N SER A 101 36.91 16.77 -15.36
CA SER A 101 37.40 15.40 -15.14
C SER A 101 36.34 14.40 -15.60
N THR A 102 36.64 13.67 -16.67
CA THR A 102 35.75 12.65 -17.24
C THR A 102 35.38 11.57 -16.22
N ALA A 103 36.30 11.21 -15.33
CA ALA A 103 36.05 10.23 -14.27
C ALA A 103 35.07 10.77 -13.22
N LEU A 104 35.31 11.99 -12.71
CA LEU A 104 34.46 12.60 -11.68
C LEU A 104 33.07 12.96 -12.24
N SER A 105 32.99 13.42 -13.49
CA SER A 105 31.74 13.73 -14.19
C SER A 105 30.83 12.49 -14.41
N ARG A 106 31.37 11.27 -14.24
CA ARG A 106 30.61 10.02 -14.33
C ARG A 106 30.32 9.38 -12.98
N VAL A 107 31.34 9.30 -12.12
CA VAL A 107 31.25 8.59 -10.83
C VAL A 107 30.37 9.35 -9.83
N VAL A 108 30.57 10.67 -9.70
CA VAL A 108 29.84 11.46 -8.69
C VAL A 108 28.33 11.50 -8.96
N PRO A 109 27.84 11.76 -10.19
CA PRO A 109 26.41 11.74 -10.48
C PRO A 109 25.76 10.36 -10.30
N LEU A 110 26.47 9.27 -10.65
CA LEU A 110 25.99 7.90 -10.41
C LEU A 110 25.84 7.65 -8.90
N PHE A 111 26.86 8.01 -8.11
CA PHE A 111 26.83 7.83 -6.66
C PHE A 111 25.73 8.68 -6.00
N SER A 112 25.60 9.97 -6.37
CA SER A 112 24.55 10.82 -5.82
C SER A 112 23.14 10.32 -6.17
N SER A 113 22.94 9.86 -7.42
CA SER A 113 21.69 9.24 -7.87
C SER A 113 21.36 8.00 -7.05
N PHE A 114 22.34 7.11 -6.82
CA PHE A 114 22.17 5.92 -5.98
C PHE A 114 21.75 6.26 -4.54
N VAL A 115 22.42 7.21 -3.89
CA VAL A 115 22.14 7.58 -2.49
C VAL A 115 20.74 8.18 -2.35
N LEU A 116 20.39 9.16 -3.20
CA LEU A 116 19.08 9.84 -3.15
C LEU A 116 17.93 8.87 -3.42
N CYS A 117 18.11 7.93 -4.35
CA CYS A 117 17.06 6.98 -4.73
C CYS A 117 16.92 5.82 -3.74
N THR A 118 18.04 5.34 -3.18
CA THR A 118 18.00 4.33 -2.12
C THR A 118 17.28 4.87 -0.89
N PHE A 119 17.46 6.16 -0.58
CA PHE A 119 16.76 6.80 0.53
C PHE A 119 15.25 6.88 0.29
N LEU A 120 14.79 7.41 -0.85
CA LEU A 120 13.36 7.51 -1.19
C LEU A 120 12.66 6.14 -1.23
N ALA A 121 13.31 5.14 -1.83
CA ALA A 121 12.69 3.83 -2.04
C ALA A 121 12.71 2.92 -0.79
N LYS A 122 13.52 3.24 0.24
CA LYS A 122 13.68 2.37 1.42
C LYS A 122 13.43 3.04 2.76
N ALA A 123 13.89 4.29 2.95
CA ALA A 123 13.80 4.94 4.25
C ALA A 123 12.35 5.30 4.59
N VAL A 124 11.58 5.78 3.61
CA VAL A 124 10.18 6.18 3.78
C VAL A 124 9.33 5.00 4.19
N HIS A 125 9.39 3.90 3.43
CA HIS A 125 8.71 2.64 3.76
C HIS A 125 9.17 2.08 5.11
N GLY A 126 10.47 2.13 5.42
CA GLY A 126 11.01 1.69 6.70
C GLY A 126 10.49 2.50 7.90
N ILE A 127 10.37 3.83 7.75
CA ILE A 127 9.81 4.72 8.78
C ILE A 127 8.33 4.42 9.01
N LEU A 128 7.57 4.15 7.95
CA LEU A 128 6.16 3.78 8.05
C LEU A 128 6.00 2.42 8.74
N VAL A 129 6.72 1.37 8.31
CA VAL A 129 6.68 0.04 8.95
C VAL A 129 7.02 0.13 10.43
N LYS A 130 8.07 0.90 10.79
CA LYS A 130 8.48 1.10 12.19
C LYS A 130 7.36 1.72 13.03
N SER A 131 6.57 2.62 12.46
CA SER A 131 5.46 3.28 13.15
C SER A 131 4.34 2.30 13.54
N TYR A 132 4.20 1.19 12.82
CA TYR A 132 3.12 0.21 13.01
C TYR A 132 3.55 -1.10 13.67
N LYS A 133 4.86 -1.31 13.88
CA LYS A 133 5.42 -2.56 14.44
C LYS A 133 4.74 -3.01 15.75
N TYR A 134 4.45 -2.07 16.65
CA TYR A 134 3.85 -2.37 17.96
C TYR A 134 2.32 -2.37 17.95
N MET A 135 1.70 -2.06 16.81
CA MET A 135 0.24 -2.00 16.65
C MET A 135 -0.31 -3.20 15.87
N PHE A 136 0.53 -3.88 15.12
CA PHE A 136 0.19 -5.10 14.38
C PHE A 136 0.50 -6.32 15.23
N ASP A 137 -0.53 -7.10 15.53
CA ASP A 137 -0.37 -8.41 16.15
C ASP A 137 0.00 -9.42 15.05
N ILE A 138 1.24 -9.90 15.08
CA ILE A 138 1.76 -10.86 14.09
C ILE A 138 1.11 -12.22 14.26
N ASP A 139 0.83 -12.65 15.49
CA ASP A 139 0.32 -13.99 15.79
C ASP A 139 -1.10 -14.16 15.27
N HIS A 140 -1.89 -13.09 15.33
CA HIS A 140 -3.27 -13.06 14.85
C HIS A 140 -3.43 -12.37 13.48
N ALA A 141 -2.34 -11.86 12.91
CA ALA A 141 -2.31 -11.09 11.66
C ALA A 141 -3.34 -9.94 11.58
N VAL A 142 -3.61 -9.27 12.71
CA VAL A 142 -4.63 -8.21 12.81
C VAL A 142 -4.06 -6.94 13.44
N PHE A 143 -4.51 -5.80 12.94
CA PHE A 143 -4.50 -4.56 13.70
C PHE A 143 -5.69 -4.66 14.67
N ALA A 144 -5.43 -4.57 15.98
CA ALA A 144 -6.41 -4.77 17.05
C ALA A 144 -7.74 -4.00 16.85
N ALA A 145 -8.73 -4.22 17.73
CA ALA A 145 -10.09 -3.64 17.67
C ALA A 145 -10.17 -2.13 17.31
N ARG A 146 -9.11 -1.36 17.62
CA ARG A 146 -8.91 0.04 17.21
C ARG A 146 -9.19 0.32 15.73
N MET A 147 -8.96 -0.64 14.82
CA MET A 147 -9.28 -0.50 13.39
C MET A 147 -10.77 -0.26 13.10
N PHE A 148 -11.67 -0.65 14.00
CA PHE A 148 -13.11 -0.47 13.78
C PHE A 148 -13.71 0.70 14.56
N TYR A 149 -13.00 1.27 15.54
CA TYR A 149 -13.58 2.26 16.47
C TYR A 149 -12.82 3.58 16.52
N ASP A 150 -11.56 3.63 16.10
CA ASP A 150 -10.75 4.86 16.07
C ASP A 150 -10.65 5.38 14.62
N PRO A 151 -11.50 6.35 14.22
CA PRO A 151 -11.52 6.88 12.86
C PRO A 151 -10.20 7.60 12.52
N THR A 152 -9.56 8.25 13.50
CA THR A 152 -8.28 8.94 13.34
C THR A 152 -7.19 7.96 12.99
N PHE A 153 -7.10 6.86 13.72
CA PHE A 153 -6.13 5.80 13.44
C PHE A 153 -6.29 5.24 12.03
N VAL A 154 -7.52 4.91 11.62
CA VAL A 154 -7.78 4.27 10.33
C VAL A 154 -7.53 5.25 9.16
N SER A 155 -7.85 6.53 9.32
CA SER A 155 -7.56 7.59 8.33
C SER A 155 -6.08 7.80 8.03
N ILE A 156 -5.20 7.36 8.92
CA ILE A 156 -3.76 7.40 8.68
C ILE A 156 -3.30 6.03 8.17
N LEU A 157 -3.71 4.96 8.85
CA LEU A 157 -3.28 3.59 8.55
C LEU A 157 -3.60 3.16 7.12
N VAL A 158 -4.85 3.35 6.68
CA VAL A 158 -5.30 2.86 5.37
C VAL A 158 -4.50 3.50 4.22
N PRO A 159 -4.41 4.84 4.12
CA PRO A 159 -3.67 5.45 3.02
C PRO A 159 -2.14 5.29 3.17
N GLU A 160 -1.57 5.27 4.37
CA GLU A 160 -0.13 4.94 4.55
C GLU A 160 0.18 3.50 4.12
N ASN A 161 -0.70 2.53 4.38
CA ASN A 161 -0.56 1.17 3.85
C ASN A 161 -0.67 1.12 2.32
N ARG A 162 -1.51 1.95 1.69
CA ARG A 162 -1.56 2.08 0.22
C ARG A 162 -0.29 2.71 -0.36
N MET A 163 0.40 3.55 0.41
CA MET A 163 1.73 4.04 0.02
C MET A 163 2.78 2.94 0.14
N MET A 164 2.67 2.07 1.14
CA MET A 164 3.62 0.98 1.35
C MET A 164 3.47 -0.16 0.34
N PHE A 165 2.23 -0.62 0.11
CA PHE A 165 1.91 -1.75 -0.74
C PHE A 165 1.50 -1.29 -2.14
N ALA A 166 1.73 -2.11 -3.16
CA ALA A 166 1.27 -1.79 -4.50
C ALA A 166 -0.24 -1.98 -4.61
N THR A 167 -0.94 -0.94 -5.04
CA THR A 167 -2.41 -0.96 -5.20
C THR A 167 -2.86 -1.20 -6.63
N THR A 168 -1.98 -0.96 -7.60
CA THR A 168 -2.21 -1.16 -9.04
C THR A 168 -0.93 -1.67 -9.71
N VAL A 169 -1.04 -2.17 -10.94
CA VAL A 169 0.14 -2.59 -11.73
C VAL A 169 1.09 -1.41 -11.98
N GLY A 170 0.55 -0.23 -12.31
CA GLY A 170 1.38 0.98 -12.50
C GLY A 170 2.10 1.39 -11.23
N ASP A 171 1.42 1.34 -10.09
CA ASP A 171 2.01 1.61 -8.78
C ASP A 171 3.10 0.59 -8.43
N TYR A 172 2.86 -0.71 -8.66
CA TYR A 172 3.87 -1.76 -8.53
C TYR A 172 5.12 -1.48 -9.35
N ILE A 173 4.94 -1.19 -10.65
CA ILE A 173 6.06 -0.90 -11.57
C ILE A 173 6.84 0.33 -11.08
N SER A 174 6.16 1.40 -10.69
CA SER A 174 6.82 2.62 -10.22
C SER A 174 7.57 2.45 -8.88
N LYS A 175 7.17 1.49 -8.04
CA LYS A 175 7.90 1.10 -6.82
C LYS A 175 9.10 0.20 -7.14
N LEU A 176 8.97 -0.68 -8.14
CA LEU A 176 10.02 -1.63 -8.53
C LEU A 176 11.15 -0.97 -9.34
N LEU A 177 10.83 -0.09 -10.28
CA LEU A 177 11.79 0.53 -11.20
C LEU A 177 12.94 1.27 -10.49
N PRO A 178 12.72 2.06 -9.42
CA PRO A 178 13.81 2.68 -8.67
C PRO A 178 14.83 1.68 -8.11
N HIS A 179 14.40 0.47 -7.72
CA HIS A 179 15.30 -0.58 -7.25
C HIS A 179 16.14 -1.17 -8.40
N ILE A 180 15.53 -1.43 -9.56
CA ILE A 180 16.23 -1.89 -10.76
C ILE A 180 17.25 -0.83 -11.21
N CYS A 181 16.84 0.45 -11.28
CA CYS A 181 17.71 1.57 -11.63
C CYS A 181 18.89 1.72 -10.64
N SER A 182 18.65 1.49 -9.35
CA SER A 182 19.72 1.49 -8.33
C SER A 182 20.72 0.36 -8.55
N PHE A 183 20.25 -0.86 -8.90
CA PHE A 183 21.11 -1.98 -9.24
C PHE A 183 21.96 -1.71 -10.50
N VAL A 184 21.34 -1.20 -11.56
CA VAL A 184 22.05 -0.78 -12.79
C VAL A 184 23.10 0.29 -12.49
N THR A 185 22.79 1.24 -11.60
CA THR A 185 23.74 2.27 -11.15
C THR A 185 24.99 1.65 -10.53
N LEU A 186 24.84 0.61 -9.70
CA LEU A 186 25.98 -0.08 -9.08
C LEU A 186 26.86 -0.78 -10.13
N ILE A 187 26.27 -1.44 -11.14
CA ILE A 187 27.01 -2.05 -12.26
C ILE A 187 27.77 -0.98 -13.05
N MET A 188 27.12 0.14 -13.35
CA MET A 188 27.77 1.27 -14.04
C MET A 188 28.91 1.85 -13.22
N LEU A 189 28.75 1.94 -11.90
CA LEU A 189 29.78 2.44 -10.99
C LEU A 189 30.99 1.50 -10.93
N GLU A 190 30.76 0.19 -10.80
CA GLU A 190 31.82 -0.84 -10.87
C GLU A 190 32.59 -0.74 -12.19
N GLY A 191 31.90 -0.66 -13.32
CA GLY A 191 32.53 -0.54 -14.63
C GLY A 191 33.39 0.73 -14.81
N ASN A 192 33.04 1.83 -14.13
CA ASN A 192 33.83 3.07 -14.16
C ASN A 192 35.02 3.05 -13.16
N ILE A 193 34.91 2.32 -12.04
CA ILE A 193 35.98 2.21 -11.04
C ILE A 193 37.02 1.17 -11.48
N SER A 194 36.58 -0.01 -11.95
CA SER A 194 37.46 -1.14 -12.30
C SER A 194 38.38 -0.85 -13.49
N ARG A 195 37.99 0.03 -14.42
CA ARG A 195 38.83 0.47 -15.56
C ARG A 195 40.11 1.19 -15.14
N ARG A 196 40.22 1.66 -13.89
CA ARG A 196 41.44 2.33 -13.38
C ARG A 196 42.56 1.34 -13.03
N SER A 197 42.28 0.04 -12.97
CA SER A 197 43.26 -0.98 -12.55
C SER A 197 44.16 -1.50 -13.66
N GLU A 198 43.83 -1.30 -14.94
CA GLU A 198 44.69 -1.67 -16.07
C GLU A 198 45.71 -0.56 -16.36
N LYS A 199 46.76 -0.49 -15.56
CA LYS A 199 47.99 0.17 -15.99
C LYS A 199 48.65 -0.70 -17.05
N VAL A 200 48.62 -0.23 -18.28
CA VAL A 200 49.41 -0.72 -19.42
C VAL A 200 50.88 -0.81 -19.00
N THR A 201 51.39 -2.02 -18.81
CA THR A 201 52.82 -2.30 -18.93
C THR A 201 53.15 -2.28 -20.42
N PRO A 202 54.11 -1.45 -20.89
CA PRO A 202 54.53 -1.50 -22.29
C PRO A 202 55.26 -2.83 -22.50
N ARG A 203 54.61 -3.77 -23.17
CA ARG A 203 55.30 -4.93 -23.76
C ARG A 203 56.07 -4.41 -24.97
N THR A 204 57.38 -4.32 -24.85
CA THR A 204 58.30 -4.25 -25.99
C THR A 204 58.12 -5.53 -26.81
N CYS A 205 57.43 -5.44 -27.94
CA CYS A 205 57.48 -6.48 -28.96
C CYS A 205 58.81 -6.35 -29.70
N ALA A 206 59.74 -7.25 -29.41
CA ALA A 206 60.87 -7.50 -30.28
C ALA A 206 60.33 -8.04 -31.61
N SER A 207 60.70 -7.39 -32.72
CA SER A 207 60.40 -7.84 -34.06
C SER A 207 61.28 -9.05 -34.40
N THR A 208 60.68 -10.23 -34.49
CA THR A 208 61.29 -11.34 -35.22
C THR A 208 60.47 -11.55 -36.49
N ASN A 209 60.90 -10.89 -37.57
CA ASN A 209 60.46 -11.22 -38.91
C ASN A 209 61.08 -12.56 -39.29
N GLN A 210 60.27 -13.61 -39.39
CA GLN A 210 60.58 -14.75 -40.24
C GLN A 210 59.40 -14.98 -41.17
N ILE A 211 59.61 -14.52 -42.41
CA ILE A 211 58.83 -14.87 -43.59
C ILE A 211 59.45 -16.15 -44.14
N GLU A 212 58.63 -17.21 -44.20
CA GLU A 212 58.95 -18.48 -44.82
C GLU A 212 58.59 -18.38 -46.32
N ILE A 213 59.59 -18.42 -47.20
CA ILE A 213 59.42 -18.60 -48.65
C ILE A 213 60.31 -19.78 -49.07
N LEU A 214 59.70 -20.74 -49.75
CA LEU A 214 60.32 -21.96 -50.29
C LEU A 214 61.29 -21.70 -51.46
N ASP A 215 62.43 -22.40 -51.37
CA ASP A 215 63.26 -23.11 -52.37
C ASP A 215 63.98 -22.44 -53.57
N ALA A 216 65.32 -22.59 -53.48
CA ALA A 216 66.33 -23.00 -54.49
C ALA A 216 66.85 -22.00 -55.56
N PRO A 217 68.02 -22.27 -56.21
CA PRO A 217 69.37 -22.40 -55.63
C PRO A 217 70.44 -21.49 -56.31
N SER A 218 71.58 -21.32 -55.62
CA SER A 218 72.95 -21.05 -56.11
C SER A 218 73.20 -20.07 -57.28
N ALA A 219 74.00 -19.03 -57.03
CA ALA A 219 75.43 -19.01 -57.38
C ALA A 219 76.05 -17.59 -57.36
N THR A 220 77.24 -17.53 -56.75
CA THR A 220 78.42 -16.68 -57.08
C THR A 220 78.37 -15.16 -56.92
N GLY A 221 79.38 -14.64 -56.21
CA GLY A 221 79.94 -13.30 -56.47
C GLY A 221 80.45 -12.60 -55.23
N ASP A 222 81.75 -12.74 -54.97
CA ASP A 222 82.51 -12.27 -53.82
C ASP A 222 82.60 -10.75 -53.62
N ALA A 223 82.97 -10.40 -52.38
CA ALA A 223 84.05 -9.49 -52.01
C ALA A 223 83.72 -8.09 -51.45
N LEU A 224 84.12 -7.95 -50.19
CA LEU A 224 85.00 -6.91 -49.60
C LEU A 224 84.38 -5.55 -49.18
N ILE A 225 84.32 -5.26 -47.86
CA ILE A 225 85.33 -4.57 -47.01
C ILE A 225 85.18 -3.04 -47.12
N GLU A 226 85.21 -2.20 -46.08
CA GLU A 226 85.25 -2.29 -44.62
C GLU A 226 85.00 -0.86 -44.07
N THR A 227 84.40 -0.82 -42.88
CA THR A 227 84.72 -0.04 -41.66
C THR A 227 84.94 1.49 -41.67
N GLY A 228 84.51 2.11 -40.56
CA GLY A 228 85.06 3.38 -40.10
C GLY A 228 84.15 4.19 -39.17
N ASP A 229 84.31 3.97 -37.87
CA ASP A 229 83.68 4.61 -36.71
C ASP A 229 84.00 6.12 -36.55
N GLY A 230 83.20 6.88 -35.78
CA GLY A 230 83.45 8.31 -35.54
C GLY A 230 82.44 9.08 -34.67
N THR A 231 82.45 8.80 -33.36
CA THR A 231 82.23 9.68 -32.19
C THR A 231 81.58 11.11 -32.26
N LYS A 232 80.66 11.29 -31.30
CA LYS A 232 80.47 12.41 -30.33
C LYS A 232 79.81 13.75 -30.73
N ALA A 233 78.91 14.11 -29.81
CA ALA A 233 78.11 15.32 -29.68
C ALA A 233 78.91 16.62 -29.51
N VAL A 234 78.32 17.76 -29.89
CA VAL A 234 77.83 18.86 -29.02
C VAL A 234 77.62 20.15 -29.84
N ALA A 235 76.53 20.84 -29.52
CA ALA A 235 76.25 22.28 -29.66
C ALA A 235 75.65 22.89 -30.96
N GLU A 236 74.57 23.63 -30.67
CA GLU A 236 74.17 24.95 -31.19
C GLU A 236 73.40 25.12 -32.51
N SER A 237 72.09 25.32 -32.33
CA SER A 237 71.36 26.58 -32.62
C SER A 237 71.49 27.21 -34.02
N ARG A 238 70.41 27.10 -34.83
CA ARG A 238 69.52 28.22 -35.19
C ARG A 238 68.48 27.85 -36.27
N ASN A 239 67.25 28.31 -36.00
CA ASN A 239 66.19 28.78 -36.91
C ASN A 239 65.69 27.93 -38.08
N GLY A 240 64.35 27.81 -38.16
CA GLY A 240 63.66 27.46 -39.40
C GLY A 240 62.25 26.88 -39.23
N GLU A 241 61.33 27.69 -38.71
CA GLU A 241 59.98 27.87 -39.26
C GLU A 241 59.29 26.68 -39.97
N LYS A 242 58.21 26.16 -39.37
CA LYS A 242 56.91 26.04 -40.06
C LYS A 242 55.78 25.83 -39.07
N ALA A 243 54.96 26.86 -38.99
CA ALA A 243 53.63 26.82 -38.40
C ALA A 243 52.76 25.80 -39.15
N ALA A 244 52.14 24.89 -38.40
CA ALA A 244 50.89 24.27 -38.78
C ALA A 244 49.94 24.44 -37.60
N THR A 245 49.13 25.49 -37.70
CA THR A 245 47.97 25.82 -36.88
C THR A 245 47.02 24.62 -36.85
N ALA A 246 47.05 23.84 -35.77
CA ALA A 246 45.99 22.89 -35.45
C ALA A 246 44.85 23.66 -34.76
N THR A 247 43.95 24.21 -35.55
CA THR A 247 42.64 24.68 -35.09
C THR A 247 41.91 23.57 -34.32
N PRO A 248 41.35 23.82 -33.13
CA PRO A 248 40.49 22.85 -32.47
C PRO A 248 39.14 22.86 -33.19
N MET A 249 38.92 21.95 -34.12
CA MET A 249 37.56 21.64 -34.60
C MET A 249 36.78 20.99 -33.46
N LYS A 250 36.22 21.83 -32.57
CA LYS A 250 35.05 21.47 -31.77
C LYS A 250 33.87 21.37 -32.72
N ASN A 251 33.53 20.16 -33.15
CA ASN A 251 32.21 19.89 -33.72
C ASN A 251 31.16 20.09 -32.61
N PRO A 252 30.29 21.11 -32.65
CA PRO A 252 29.31 21.38 -31.59
C PRO A 252 28.06 20.49 -31.68
N GLY A 253 27.97 19.61 -32.68
CA GLY A 253 26.73 18.95 -33.09
C GLY A 253 26.27 17.73 -32.28
N SER A 254 27.12 17.08 -31.47
CA SER A 254 26.73 15.80 -30.81
C SER A 254 26.40 15.89 -29.31
N ALA A 255 26.69 17.02 -28.65
CA ALA A 255 26.46 17.19 -27.21
C ALA A 255 25.14 17.90 -26.86
N TRP A 256 24.49 18.54 -27.84
CA TRP A 256 23.25 19.29 -27.66
C TRP A 256 22.08 18.49 -27.05
N PRO A 257 21.77 17.24 -27.48
CA PRO A 257 20.66 16.49 -26.89
C PRO A 257 20.86 16.21 -25.39
N PHE A 258 22.09 15.98 -24.94
CA PHE A 258 22.39 15.74 -23.53
C PHE A 258 22.33 17.01 -22.68
N LEU A 259 22.66 18.17 -23.25
CA LEU A 259 22.46 19.46 -22.60
C LEU A 259 20.96 19.76 -22.42
N VAL A 260 20.15 19.46 -23.43
CA VAL A 260 18.69 19.61 -23.36
C VAL A 260 18.13 18.72 -22.23
N ILE A 261 18.51 17.45 -22.15
CA ILE A 261 18.04 16.54 -21.10
C ILE A 261 18.40 17.05 -19.69
N LYS A 262 19.62 17.54 -19.48
CA LYS A 262 20.03 18.13 -18.19
C LYS A 262 19.19 19.34 -17.81
N PHE A 263 18.92 20.21 -18.79
CA PHE A 263 18.04 21.36 -18.59
C PHE A 263 16.61 20.93 -18.24
N LEU A 264 16.07 19.91 -18.93
CA LEU A 264 14.74 19.37 -18.64
C LEU A 264 14.62 18.84 -17.21
N PHE A 265 15.64 18.16 -16.68
CA PHE A 265 15.63 17.74 -15.27
C PHE A 265 15.59 18.92 -14.29
N ILE A 266 16.39 19.97 -14.55
CA ILE A 266 16.40 21.17 -13.70
C ILE A 266 15.01 21.83 -13.70
N VAL A 267 14.43 22.00 -14.89
CA VAL A 267 13.08 22.56 -15.07
C VAL A 267 12.03 21.68 -14.38
N TRP A 268 12.11 20.36 -14.52
CA TRP A 268 11.20 19.45 -13.84
C TRP A 268 11.26 19.58 -12.31
N GLY A 269 12.46 19.66 -11.74
CA GLY A 269 12.62 19.90 -10.29
C GLY A 269 12.01 21.23 -9.85
N ALA A 270 12.10 22.29 -10.66
CA ALA A 270 11.46 23.56 -10.39
C ALA A 270 9.92 23.48 -10.47
N ILE A 271 9.39 22.74 -11.44
CA ILE A 271 7.95 22.46 -11.56
C ILE A 271 7.45 21.69 -10.32
N VAL A 272 8.13 20.62 -9.92
CA VAL A 272 7.79 19.83 -8.72
C VAL A 272 7.82 20.71 -7.46
N LEU A 273 8.85 21.54 -7.30
CA LEU A 273 8.93 22.47 -6.17
C LEU A 273 7.75 23.45 -6.16
N ALA A 274 7.43 24.05 -7.31
CA ALA A 274 6.31 24.97 -7.44
C ALA A 274 4.98 24.30 -7.11
N LEU A 275 4.73 23.09 -7.64
CA LEU A 275 3.55 22.30 -7.35
C LEU A 275 3.44 21.95 -5.87
N HIS A 276 4.52 21.48 -5.26
CA HIS A 276 4.54 21.09 -3.86
C HIS A 276 4.31 22.28 -2.93
N VAL A 277 5.01 23.40 -3.15
CA VAL A 277 4.81 24.63 -2.36
C VAL A 277 3.40 25.17 -2.53
N THR A 278 2.87 25.16 -3.76
CA THR A 278 1.50 25.59 -4.02
C THR A 278 0.50 24.70 -3.27
N ALA A 279 0.66 23.38 -3.32
CA ALA A 279 -0.20 22.44 -2.62
C ALA A 279 -0.17 22.65 -1.10
N GLN A 280 1.02 22.83 -0.51
CA GLN A 280 1.21 23.09 0.92
C GLN A 280 0.68 24.48 1.35
N SER A 281 0.58 25.42 0.42
CA SER A 281 0.05 26.77 0.71
C SER A 281 -1.48 26.82 0.73
N ARG A 282 -2.16 25.87 0.08
CA ARG A 282 -3.63 25.80 -0.03
C ARG A 282 -4.22 25.21 1.24
N HIS A 283 -5.45 25.65 1.57
CA HIS A 283 -6.28 25.08 2.64
C HIS A 283 -5.58 24.91 3.99
N LYS A 284 -4.87 25.95 4.44
CA LYS A 284 -4.24 25.99 5.78
C LYS A 284 -5.24 25.77 6.92
N VAL A 285 -6.53 26.02 6.68
CA VAL A 285 -7.61 25.78 7.62
C VAL A 285 -8.54 24.74 7.01
N ALA A 286 -8.62 23.59 7.65
CA ALA A 286 -9.54 22.52 7.26
C ALA A 286 -10.96 22.82 7.77
N PRO A 287 -12.01 22.28 7.11
CA PRO A 287 -13.36 22.30 7.63
C PRO A 287 -13.43 21.72 9.04
N LEU A 288 -14.33 22.25 9.85
CA LEU A 288 -14.54 21.79 11.21
C LEU A 288 -14.91 20.30 11.21
N GLY A 289 -14.21 19.52 12.05
CA GLY A 289 -14.38 18.07 12.12
C GLY A 289 -13.53 17.27 11.12
N CYS A 290 -12.86 17.92 10.17
CA CYS A 290 -11.88 17.24 9.33
C CYS A 290 -10.62 16.91 10.14
N PHE A 291 -10.27 15.63 10.20
CA PHE A 291 -9.04 15.17 10.83
C PHE A 291 -8.12 14.53 9.79
N ARG A 292 -6.86 14.98 9.82
CA ARG A 292 -5.78 14.63 8.87
C ARG A 292 -6.07 15.08 7.45
N VAL A 293 -5.28 16.05 7.01
CA VAL A 293 -5.34 16.64 5.68
C VAL A 293 -4.13 16.18 4.88
N THR A 294 -4.32 15.94 3.60
CA THR A 294 -3.22 15.76 2.64
C THR A 294 -3.17 16.93 1.68
N HIS A 295 -2.06 17.09 0.95
CA HIS A 295 -1.83 18.25 0.08
C HIS A 295 -1.52 17.78 -1.35
N PRO A 296 -2.54 17.33 -2.11
CA PRO A 296 -2.30 16.82 -3.43
C PRO A 296 -1.97 17.92 -4.43
N TRP A 297 -1.05 17.65 -5.36
CA TRP A 297 -0.47 18.67 -6.24
C TRP A 297 -1.45 19.31 -7.23
N PHE A 298 -2.44 18.55 -7.68
CA PHE A 298 -3.34 18.95 -8.77
C PHE A 298 -4.78 19.21 -8.31
N THR A 299 -4.99 19.32 -6.99
CA THR A 299 -6.33 19.44 -6.42
C THR A 299 -6.52 20.83 -5.81
N SER A 300 -7.70 21.40 -6.04
CA SER A 300 -8.12 22.66 -5.42
C SER A 300 -9.13 22.45 -4.29
N ASN A 301 -9.66 21.24 -4.14
CA ASN A 301 -10.59 20.86 -3.08
C ASN A 301 -9.84 20.48 -1.80
N VAL A 302 -10.54 20.46 -0.67
CA VAL A 302 -9.96 20.09 0.61
C VAL A 302 -9.78 18.57 0.67
N SER A 303 -8.54 18.11 0.74
CA SER A 303 -8.20 16.69 0.82
C SER A 303 -8.25 16.18 2.25
N CYS A 304 -9.46 15.96 2.75
CA CYS A 304 -9.73 15.44 4.08
C CYS A 304 -9.70 13.91 4.07
N LEU A 305 -8.93 13.26 4.94
CA LEU A 305 -8.88 11.81 5.04
C LEU A 305 -10.00 11.23 5.92
N GLY A 306 -10.45 12.00 6.91
CA GLY A 306 -11.62 11.63 7.70
C GLY A 306 -12.37 12.83 8.25
N LEU A 307 -13.69 12.70 8.34
CA LEU A 307 -14.60 13.77 8.77
C LEU A 307 -15.47 13.28 9.93
N VAL A 308 -15.43 13.99 11.05
CA VAL A 308 -16.43 13.88 12.13
C VAL A 308 -17.38 15.06 12.02
N TYR A 309 -18.60 14.81 11.57
CA TYR A 309 -19.67 15.80 11.62
C TYR A 309 -20.36 15.71 12.99
N ASP A 310 -19.92 16.56 13.92
CA ASP A 310 -20.52 16.68 15.24
C ASP A 310 -21.60 17.77 15.25
N CYS A 311 -22.86 17.35 15.34
CA CYS A 311 -24.01 18.26 15.32
C CYS A 311 -24.05 19.24 16.50
N ALA A 312 -23.56 18.83 17.68
CA ALA A 312 -23.51 19.69 18.85
C ALA A 312 -22.47 20.82 18.67
N ILE A 313 -21.33 20.49 18.06
CA ILE A 313 -20.28 21.47 17.73
C ILE A 313 -20.71 22.37 16.56
N GLN A 314 -21.36 21.81 15.54
CA GLN A 314 -21.82 22.54 14.35
C GLN A 314 -23.04 23.42 14.65
N GLY A 315 -23.73 23.21 15.77
CA GLY A 315 -24.96 23.94 16.12
C GLY A 315 -26.14 23.60 15.21
N THR A 316 -26.15 22.40 14.62
CA THR A 316 -27.20 21.93 13.71
C THR A 316 -27.81 20.63 14.22
N PRO A 317 -29.10 20.36 13.95
CA PRO A 317 -29.73 19.10 14.37
C PRO A 317 -29.31 17.89 13.52
N SER A 318 -28.83 18.16 12.30
CA SER A 318 -28.39 17.18 11.31
C SER A 318 -27.49 17.86 10.27
N PRO A 319 -26.54 17.14 9.65
CA PRO A 319 -25.93 17.59 8.39
C PRO A 319 -26.95 17.77 7.27
N THR A 320 -26.67 18.70 6.36
CA THR A 320 -27.40 18.88 5.09
C THR A 320 -26.46 18.66 3.90
N ASN A 321 -27.02 18.45 2.71
CA ASN A 321 -26.21 18.27 1.49
C ASN A 321 -25.44 19.57 1.17
N GLU A 322 -26.07 20.72 1.36
CA GLU A 322 -25.46 22.04 1.14
C GLU A 322 -24.28 22.26 2.08
N ALA A 323 -24.36 21.77 3.32
CA ALA A 323 -23.25 21.82 4.26
C ALA A 323 -22.05 20.99 3.77
N PHE A 324 -22.29 19.81 3.20
CA PHE A 324 -21.24 18.97 2.60
C PHE A 324 -20.64 19.61 1.34
N ASP A 325 -21.47 20.18 0.47
CA ASP A 325 -21.02 20.88 -0.73
C ASP A 325 -20.18 22.12 -0.38
N ALA A 326 -20.57 22.86 0.66
CA ALA A 326 -19.86 24.03 1.15
C ALA A 326 -18.45 23.71 1.68
N MET A 327 -18.22 22.49 2.20
CA MET A 327 -16.90 22.05 2.65
C MET A 327 -15.92 21.80 1.49
N LYS A 328 -16.41 21.69 0.24
CA LYS A 328 -15.61 21.44 -0.98
C LYS A 328 -14.59 20.31 -0.78
N LEU A 329 -15.05 19.20 -0.22
CA LEU A 329 -14.21 18.03 0.06
C LEU A 329 -13.78 17.34 -1.24
N GLU A 330 -12.56 16.82 -1.25
CA GLU A 330 -12.11 15.96 -2.34
C GLU A 330 -12.77 14.57 -2.23
N SER A 331 -13.61 14.28 -3.22
CA SER A 331 -14.37 13.03 -3.33
C SER A 331 -13.53 11.76 -3.12
N LYS A 332 -12.28 11.77 -3.61
CA LYS A 332 -11.43 10.57 -3.62
C LYS A 332 -10.59 10.38 -2.37
N THR A 333 -10.56 11.32 -1.43
CA THR A 333 -9.66 11.22 -0.26
C THR A 333 -10.38 10.84 1.01
N LEU A 334 -11.67 11.18 1.11
CA LEU A 334 -12.46 10.91 2.31
C LEU A 334 -12.62 9.41 2.51
N GLY A 335 -12.04 8.91 3.60
CA GLY A 335 -11.99 7.49 3.94
C GLY A 335 -12.82 7.10 5.16
N SER A 336 -12.91 7.99 6.15
CA SER A 336 -13.72 7.77 7.35
C SER A 336 -14.74 8.89 7.50
N LEU A 337 -16.00 8.54 7.72
CA LEU A 337 -17.09 9.48 7.92
C LEU A 337 -17.86 9.13 9.19
N SER A 338 -17.93 10.07 10.12
CA SER A 338 -18.60 9.88 11.40
C SER A 338 -19.65 10.96 11.62
N PHE A 339 -20.83 10.56 12.08
CA PHE A 339 -21.89 11.47 12.54
C PHE A 339 -22.05 11.32 14.05
N THR A 340 -21.87 12.41 14.80
CA THR A 340 -21.87 12.37 16.27
C THR A 340 -22.80 13.43 16.85
N HIS A 341 -23.44 13.09 17.97
CA HIS A 341 -24.27 14.02 18.74
C HIS A 341 -25.41 14.68 17.94
N CYS A 342 -25.94 13.99 16.93
CA CYS A 342 -27.01 14.50 16.08
C CYS A 342 -28.39 14.13 16.64
N PRO A 343 -29.20 15.10 17.13
CA PRO A 343 -30.50 14.83 17.75
C PRO A 343 -31.59 14.44 16.74
N ALA A 344 -31.41 14.68 15.45
CA ALA A 344 -32.34 14.28 14.39
C ALA A 344 -31.59 13.96 13.09
N LEU A 345 -30.64 13.03 13.15
CA LEU A 345 -29.75 12.69 12.03
C LEU A 345 -30.53 12.22 10.80
N ILE A 346 -30.36 12.95 9.71
CA ILE A 346 -30.69 12.59 8.35
C ILE A 346 -29.37 12.33 7.64
N VAL A 347 -29.11 11.08 7.24
CA VAL A 347 -27.87 10.77 6.51
C VAL A 347 -27.94 11.42 5.13
N PRO A 348 -27.01 12.32 4.78
CA PRO A 348 -27.08 13.10 3.54
C PRO A 348 -26.81 12.21 2.32
N ASN A 349 -27.43 12.51 1.18
CA ASN A 349 -27.19 11.78 -0.07
C ASN A 349 -25.76 12.01 -0.60
N ALA A 350 -25.13 13.12 -0.17
CA ALA A 350 -23.75 13.46 -0.47
C ALA A 350 -22.77 12.33 -0.13
N ILE A 351 -23.11 11.43 0.80
CA ILE A 351 -22.30 10.25 1.14
C ILE A 351 -21.93 9.41 -0.11
N GLN A 352 -22.83 9.32 -1.10
CA GLN A 352 -22.61 8.57 -2.34
C GLN A 352 -21.52 9.19 -3.24
N SER A 353 -21.16 10.45 -3.01
CA SER A 353 -20.11 11.14 -3.77
C SER A 353 -18.69 10.77 -3.33
N PHE A 354 -18.54 9.92 -2.30
CA PHE A 354 -17.26 9.58 -1.69
C PHE A 354 -16.93 8.09 -1.84
N PRO A 355 -16.35 7.67 -2.97
CA PRO A 355 -16.19 6.25 -3.28
C PRO A 355 -15.12 5.51 -2.47
N ASN A 356 -14.26 6.26 -1.78
CA ASN A 356 -13.16 5.71 -1.00
C ASN A 356 -13.46 5.60 0.51
N ILE A 357 -14.71 5.80 0.92
CA ILE A 357 -15.11 5.57 2.31
C ILE A 357 -14.94 4.09 2.64
N TYR A 358 -14.10 3.81 3.63
CA TYR A 358 -13.92 2.48 4.22
C TYR A 358 -14.61 2.34 5.58
N SER A 359 -14.97 3.44 6.25
CA SER A 359 -15.58 3.42 7.58
C SER A 359 -16.68 4.46 7.72
N VAL A 360 -17.86 4.03 8.19
CA VAL A 360 -18.97 4.91 8.57
C VAL A 360 -19.34 4.67 10.03
N HIS A 361 -19.31 5.73 10.84
CA HIS A 361 -19.71 5.67 12.24
C HIS A 361 -20.91 6.57 12.53
N ILE A 362 -21.82 6.11 13.39
CA ILE A 362 -22.84 6.95 14.01
C ILE A 362 -22.75 6.73 15.52
N PHE A 363 -22.51 7.81 16.25
CA PHE A 363 -22.30 7.76 17.69
C PHE A 363 -23.23 8.73 18.43
N ASN A 364 -23.87 8.25 19.50
CA ASN A 364 -24.67 9.05 20.42
C ASN A 364 -25.63 10.01 19.70
N SER A 365 -26.49 9.44 18.85
CA SER A 365 -27.33 10.21 17.92
C SER A 365 -28.73 9.61 17.80
N THR A 366 -29.70 10.38 17.33
CA THR A 366 -31.03 9.87 16.98
C THR A 366 -31.15 9.86 15.46
N LEU A 367 -31.21 8.66 14.89
CA LEU A 367 -31.35 8.46 13.45
C LEU A 367 -32.81 8.67 13.03
N TYR A 368 -33.08 9.83 12.44
CA TYR A 368 -34.40 10.16 11.91
C TYR A 368 -34.64 9.48 10.57
N SER A 369 -33.67 9.54 9.65
CA SER A 369 -33.76 8.85 8.37
C SER A 369 -32.40 8.51 7.77
N TRP A 370 -32.30 7.32 7.19
CA TRP A 370 -31.21 6.92 6.30
C TRP A 370 -31.83 6.29 5.07
N GLY A 371 -32.16 7.12 4.08
CA GLY A 371 -32.90 6.71 2.89
C GLY A 371 -32.03 5.94 1.89
N SER A 372 -32.70 5.33 0.91
CA SER A 372 -32.06 4.61 -0.20
C SER A 372 -31.18 5.49 -1.09
N SER A 373 -31.47 6.80 -1.17
CA SER A 373 -30.63 7.80 -1.86
C SER A 373 -29.30 8.07 -1.16
N ALA A 374 -29.12 7.60 0.08
CA ALA A 374 -27.87 7.64 0.83
C ALA A 374 -27.37 6.22 1.14
N ALA A 375 -27.78 5.23 0.33
CA ALA A 375 -27.47 3.84 0.57
C ALA A 375 -25.97 3.55 0.37
N LEU A 376 -25.44 2.69 1.25
CA LEU A 376 -24.11 2.15 1.14
C LEU A 376 -24.11 0.96 0.19
N VAL A 377 -24.06 1.25 -1.11
CA VAL A 377 -24.07 0.26 -2.18
C VAL A 377 -22.69 0.00 -2.76
N GLU A 378 -22.52 -1.19 -3.32
CA GLU A 378 -21.32 -1.60 -4.07
C GLU A 378 -20.93 -0.57 -5.12
N ASP A 379 -21.88 -0.09 -5.94
CA ASP A 379 -21.62 0.83 -7.07
C ASP A 379 -20.99 2.17 -6.66
N HIS A 380 -21.23 2.60 -5.41
CA HIS A 380 -20.74 3.88 -4.91
C HIS A 380 -19.60 3.69 -3.90
N HIS A 381 -19.54 2.59 -3.15
CA HIS A 381 -18.64 2.44 -2.00
C HIS A 381 -17.81 1.14 -2.07
N HIS A 382 -17.07 0.95 -3.16
CA HIS A 382 -16.26 -0.25 -3.41
C HIS A 382 -15.21 -0.57 -2.33
N HIS A 383 -14.89 0.40 -1.47
CA HIS A 383 -13.88 0.26 -0.42
C HIS A 383 -14.45 0.19 0.99
N LEU A 384 -15.78 0.11 1.16
CA LEU A 384 -16.41 0.06 2.48
C LEU A 384 -16.00 -1.21 3.23
N VAL A 385 -15.45 -1.05 4.44
CA VAL A 385 -14.95 -2.13 5.30
C VAL A 385 -15.78 -2.27 6.57
N SER A 386 -16.18 -1.15 7.17
CA SER A 386 -16.82 -1.11 8.49
C SER A 386 -17.97 -0.10 8.58
N VAL A 387 -19.07 -0.52 9.19
CA VAL A 387 -20.17 0.36 9.60
C VAL A 387 -20.49 0.08 11.06
N VAL A 388 -20.45 1.11 11.91
CA VAL A 388 -20.66 0.98 13.36
C VAL A 388 -21.61 2.04 13.87
N LEU A 389 -22.68 1.59 14.53
CA LEU A 389 -23.67 2.43 15.19
C LEU A 389 -23.63 2.14 16.68
N ILE A 390 -23.29 3.13 17.51
CA ILE A 390 -23.28 2.99 18.98
C ILE A 390 -24.12 4.09 19.63
N TYR A 391 -24.98 3.71 20.58
CA TYR A 391 -25.91 4.65 21.23
C TYR A 391 -26.76 5.42 20.23
N VAL A 392 -27.29 4.69 19.25
CA VAL A 392 -28.15 5.28 18.22
C VAL A 392 -29.60 4.93 18.51
N LYS A 393 -30.46 5.94 18.57
CA LYS A 393 -31.92 5.76 18.59
C LYS A 393 -32.43 5.64 17.16
N LEU A 394 -33.13 4.57 16.85
CA LEU A 394 -33.71 4.30 15.52
C LEU A 394 -35.15 3.81 15.67
N ALA A 395 -36.02 4.21 14.73
CA ALA A 395 -37.42 3.77 14.67
C ALA A 395 -37.59 2.47 13.86
N ALA A 396 -36.65 2.16 12.96
CA ALA A 396 -36.66 0.99 12.10
C ALA A 396 -35.22 0.68 11.66
N PHE A 397 -35.04 -0.46 10.97
CA PHE A 397 -33.77 -0.76 10.33
C PHE A 397 -33.47 0.27 9.21
N PRO A 398 -32.23 0.78 9.07
CA PRO A 398 -31.91 1.82 8.09
C PRO A 398 -32.03 1.34 6.64
N GLU A 399 -32.87 1.97 5.82
CA GLU A 399 -33.02 1.65 4.38
C GLU A 399 -31.69 1.76 3.61
N GLY A 400 -30.82 2.69 3.99
CA GLY A 400 -29.48 2.83 3.41
C GLY A 400 -28.55 1.64 3.63
N LEU A 401 -28.93 0.67 4.47
CA LEU A 401 -28.24 -0.60 4.70
C LEU A 401 -29.02 -1.82 4.18
N MET A 402 -30.17 -1.61 3.53
CA MET A 402 -31.03 -2.67 2.97
C MET A 402 -30.76 -2.95 1.49
N SER A 403 -29.75 -2.33 0.91
CA SER A 403 -29.31 -2.59 -0.46
C SER A 403 -28.23 -3.66 -0.51
N ARG A 404 -27.77 -4.02 -1.72
CA ARG A 404 -26.58 -4.85 -1.89
C ARG A 404 -25.36 -4.11 -1.32
N LEU A 405 -24.90 -4.58 -0.16
CA LEU A 405 -23.73 -4.02 0.51
C LEU A 405 -22.45 -4.44 -0.24
N PRO A 406 -21.40 -3.60 -0.25
CA PRO A 406 -20.12 -3.92 -0.88
C PRO A 406 -19.53 -5.26 -0.40
N PRO A 407 -18.90 -6.05 -1.28
CA PRO A 407 -18.28 -7.33 -0.92
C PRO A 407 -17.07 -7.16 0.03
N THR A 408 -16.51 -5.95 0.11
CA THR A 408 -15.42 -5.57 1.02
C THR A 408 -15.87 -5.35 2.46
N LEU A 409 -17.18 -5.25 2.72
CA LEU A 409 -17.70 -5.01 4.06
C LEU A 409 -17.47 -6.26 4.93
N VAL A 410 -16.69 -6.08 6.00
CA VAL A 410 -16.35 -7.15 6.95
C VAL A 410 -16.95 -6.94 8.33
N ASN A 411 -17.36 -5.71 8.66
CA ASN A 411 -17.85 -5.36 9.98
C ASN A 411 -19.12 -4.50 9.90
N LEU A 412 -20.23 -4.99 10.47
CA LEU A 412 -21.47 -4.23 10.62
C LEU A 412 -21.97 -4.39 12.06
N GLN A 413 -22.01 -3.32 12.83
CA GLN A 413 -22.34 -3.40 14.26
C GLN A 413 -23.37 -2.35 14.66
N PHE A 414 -24.41 -2.82 15.34
CA PHE A 414 -25.38 -2.04 16.09
C PHE A 414 -25.14 -2.38 17.56
N PHE A 415 -24.63 -1.43 18.34
CA PHE A 415 -24.31 -1.62 19.75
C PHE A 415 -25.08 -0.62 20.61
N ALA A 416 -25.82 -1.10 21.60
CA ALA A 416 -26.65 -0.25 22.45
C ALA A 416 -27.58 0.68 21.64
N THR A 417 -28.28 0.10 20.66
CA THR A 417 -29.23 0.82 19.80
C THR A 417 -30.67 0.52 20.17
N SER A 418 -31.58 1.42 19.81
CA SER A 418 -33.03 1.18 19.95
C SER A 418 -33.64 0.51 18.71
N LEU A 419 -32.92 -0.39 18.02
CA LEU A 419 -33.47 -1.11 16.88
C LEU A 419 -34.64 -2.02 17.35
N PRO A 420 -35.88 -1.83 16.86
CA PRO A 420 -37.02 -2.62 17.35
C PRO A 420 -37.03 -4.04 16.78
N SER A 421 -36.60 -4.22 15.53
CA SER A 421 -36.59 -5.52 14.85
C SER A 421 -35.56 -5.55 13.73
N VAL A 422 -35.02 -6.73 13.46
CA VAL A 422 -34.19 -7.02 12.29
C VAL A 422 -35.09 -7.46 11.13
N PRO A 423 -34.94 -6.94 9.89
CA PRO A 423 -35.72 -7.39 8.74
C PRO A 423 -35.40 -8.84 8.35
N SER A 424 -36.40 -9.60 7.92
CA SER A 424 -36.25 -11.01 7.51
C SER A 424 -35.59 -11.20 6.14
N ASP A 425 -35.56 -10.17 5.29
CA ASP A 425 -35.05 -10.25 3.93
C ASP A 425 -33.57 -9.84 3.79
N LEU A 426 -32.90 -9.40 4.87
CA LEU A 426 -31.52 -8.88 4.83
C LEU A 426 -30.53 -9.80 4.09
N GLY A 427 -30.59 -11.12 4.32
CA GLY A 427 -29.70 -12.07 3.66
C GLY A 427 -29.83 -12.06 2.13
N THR A 428 -31.06 -11.93 1.63
CA THR A 428 -31.33 -11.82 0.18
C THR A 428 -30.90 -10.46 -0.36
N ARG A 429 -31.16 -9.38 0.41
CA ARG A 429 -30.88 -7.99 0.03
C ARG A 429 -29.38 -7.69 -0.03
N TRP A 430 -28.60 -8.22 0.91
CA TRP A 430 -27.15 -8.03 0.96
C TRP A 430 -26.38 -8.75 -0.15
N GLY A 431 -27.04 -9.62 -0.91
CA GLY A 431 -26.49 -10.33 -2.06
C GLY A 431 -26.40 -11.83 -1.84
N VAL A 432 -27.15 -12.59 -2.64
CA VAL A 432 -27.07 -14.06 -2.67
C VAL A 432 -25.70 -14.50 -3.17
N GLY A 433 -25.03 -15.41 -2.45
CA GLY A 433 -23.72 -15.94 -2.83
C GLY A 433 -22.54 -14.99 -2.58
N ARG A 434 -22.73 -13.90 -1.82
CA ARG A 434 -21.63 -13.00 -1.43
C ARG A 434 -20.62 -13.71 -0.53
N ASN A 435 -19.41 -13.15 -0.48
CA ASN A 435 -18.46 -13.49 0.58
C ASN A 435 -19.07 -13.13 1.95
N PRO A 436 -18.98 -14.03 2.95
CA PRO A 436 -19.54 -13.78 4.27
C PRO A 436 -18.92 -12.56 4.95
N ILE A 437 -19.76 -11.68 5.52
CA ILE A 437 -19.32 -10.57 6.37
C ILE A 437 -18.66 -11.17 7.63
N SER A 438 -17.47 -10.73 7.99
CA SER A 438 -16.74 -11.32 9.13
C SER A 438 -17.53 -11.21 10.45
N ARG A 439 -18.15 -10.06 10.71
CA ARG A 439 -18.98 -9.84 11.90
C ARG A 439 -20.22 -9.01 11.59
N VAL A 440 -21.38 -9.51 12.00
CA VAL A 440 -22.61 -8.75 12.13
C VAL A 440 -23.08 -8.83 13.58
N GLY A 441 -23.25 -7.67 14.22
CA GLY A 441 -23.65 -7.58 15.62
C GLY A 441 -24.88 -6.70 15.81
N PHE A 442 -25.86 -7.20 16.54
CA PHE A 442 -26.97 -6.45 17.11
C PHE A 442 -26.93 -6.64 18.62
N GLU A 443 -26.06 -5.89 19.30
CA GLU A 443 -25.64 -6.16 20.67
C GLU A 443 -26.15 -5.09 21.65
N TYR A 444 -26.45 -5.50 22.87
CA TYR A 444 -26.88 -4.63 23.98
C TYR A 444 -28.07 -3.74 23.64
N GLY A 445 -28.93 -4.19 22.72
CA GLY A 445 -30.09 -3.44 22.22
C GLY A 445 -31.37 -3.73 22.98
N MET A 446 -32.50 -3.61 22.28
CA MET A 446 -33.84 -3.84 22.83
C MET A 446 -34.61 -4.95 22.12
N LEU A 447 -33.92 -5.85 21.41
CA LEU A 447 -34.57 -6.89 20.61
C LEU A 447 -35.22 -7.93 21.54
N THR A 448 -36.52 -8.16 21.35
CA THR A 448 -37.28 -9.20 22.07
C THR A 448 -37.53 -10.45 21.23
N THR A 449 -37.48 -10.30 19.91
CA THR A 449 -37.68 -11.37 18.91
C THR A 449 -36.73 -11.15 17.73
N ILE A 450 -36.36 -12.25 17.06
CA ILE A 450 -35.50 -12.25 15.86
C ILE A 450 -36.15 -13.14 14.80
N PRO A 451 -36.23 -12.73 13.53
CA PRO A 451 -36.68 -13.61 12.45
C PRO A 451 -35.72 -14.78 12.23
N ALA A 452 -36.25 -15.95 11.87
CA ALA A 452 -35.45 -17.15 11.61
C ALA A 452 -34.42 -16.91 10.48
N GLU A 453 -34.76 -16.07 9.51
CA GLU A 453 -33.90 -15.71 8.38
C GLU A 453 -32.61 -14.98 8.80
N THR A 454 -32.56 -14.42 10.02
CA THR A 454 -31.33 -13.82 10.56
C THR A 454 -30.22 -14.86 10.73
N PHE A 455 -30.58 -16.13 10.95
CA PHE A 455 -29.63 -17.23 11.18
C PHE A 455 -29.03 -17.79 9.88
N GLN A 456 -29.49 -17.33 8.71
CA GLN A 456 -28.90 -17.62 7.38
C GLN A 456 -28.20 -16.41 6.77
N LEU A 457 -27.95 -15.34 7.55
CA LEU A 457 -27.16 -14.23 7.05
C LEU A 457 -25.77 -14.75 6.62
N PRO A 458 -25.22 -14.29 5.48
CA PRO A 458 -23.90 -14.69 5.01
C PRO A 458 -22.84 -14.04 5.89
N VAL A 459 -22.57 -14.61 7.06
CA VAL A 459 -21.66 -14.06 8.08
C VAL A 459 -20.76 -15.13 8.67
N LYS A 460 -19.58 -14.73 9.14
CA LYS A 460 -18.71 -15.62 9.92
C LYS A 460 -19.05 -15.60 11.41
N SER A 461 -19.52 -14.46 11.91
CA SER A 461 -19.92 -14.27 13.29
C SER A 461 -21.20 -13.44 13.35
N LEU A 462 -22.26 -14.04 13.91
CA LEU A 462 -23.50 -13.37 14.25
C LEU A 462 -23.57 -13.19 15.76
N SER A 463 -23.70 -11.95 16.22
CA SER A 463 -23.83 -11.63 17.63
C SER A 463 -25.15 -10.93 17.90
N LEU A 464 -25.91 -11.48 18.85
CA LEU A 464 -27.17 -10.94 19.37
C LEU A 464 -27.06 -10.73 20.89
N ALA A 465 -25.85 -10.60 21.42
CA ALA A 465 -25.56 -10.54 22.84
C ALA A 465 -26.27 -9.36 23.53
N GLY A 466 -26.68 -9.55 24.79
CA GLY A 466 -27.19 -8.49 25.65
C GLY A 466 -28.54 -7.91 25.24
N ASN A 467 -29.37 -8.65 24.51
CA ASN A 467 -30.76 -8.25 24.22
C ASN A 467 -31.74 -8.89 25.21
N TYR A 468 -33.04 -8.79 24.92
CA TYR A 468 -34.13 -9.34 25.71
C TYR A 468 -34.76 -10.57 25.04
N LEU A 469 -33.93 -11.43 24.43
CA LEU A 469 -34.39 -12.64 23.76
C LEU A 469 -34.72 -13.74 24.77
N TYR A 470 -36.00 -14.08 24.89
CA TYR A 470 -36.48 -15.15 25.78
C TYR A 470 -36.45 -16.52 25.11
N ALA A 471 -36.53 -16.56 23.77
CA ALA A 471 -36.46 -17.77 22.98
C ALA A 471 -35.84 -17.46 21.61
N ILE A 472 -35.24 -18.48 21.01
CA ILE A 472 -34.79 -18.45 19.61
C ILE A 472 -35.93 -18.97 18.73
N PRO A 473 -36.22 -18.35 17.57
CA PRO A 473 -37.30 -18.80 16.67
C PRO A 473 -37.06 -20.23 16.19
N GLN A 474 -38.12 -20.90 15.73
CA GLN A 474 -37.97 -22.18 15.04
C GLN A 474 -37.11 -21.98 13.79
N LEU A 475 -36.05 -22.78 13.66
CA LEU A 475 -35.09 -22.68 12.54
C LEU A 475 -35.39 -23.64 11.40
N SER A 476 -36.57 -24.27 11.38
CA SER A 476 -37.01 -25.12 10.27
C SER A 476 -37.22 -24.36 8.95
N ALA A 477 -37.43 -23.05 9.02
CA ALA A 477 -37.55 -22.16 7.87
C ALA A 477 -36.20 -21.68 7.32
N VAL A 478 -35.10 -21.91 8.04
CA VAL A 478 -33.74 -21.60 7.58
C VAL A 478 -33.39 -22.55 6.44
N ALA A 479 -32.76 -22.03 5.38
CA ALA A 479 -32.37 -22.84 4.24
C ALA A 479 -31.50 -24.04 4.66
N ALA A 480 -31.80 -25.22 4.11
CA ALA A 480 -30.99 -26.41 4.30
C ALA A 480 -29.52 -26.15 3.93
N LYS A 481 -28.60 -26.81 4.62
CA LYS A 481 -27.12 -26.71 4.49
C LYS A 481 -26.57 -25.34 4.89
N THR A 482 -27.30 -24.58 5.69
CA THR A 482 -26.77 -23.35 6.31
C THR A 482 -25.71 -23.71 7.35
N TYR A 483 -24.57 -23.04 7.27
CA TYR A 483 -23.50 -23.12 8.26
C TYR A 483 -23.22 -21.74 8.85
N LEU A 484 -23.40 -21.61 10.17
CA LEU A 484 -23.09 -20.39 10.91
C LEU A 484 -21.83 -20.62 11.77
N PRO A 485 -20.66 -20.08 11.38
CA PRO A 485 -19.41 -20.43 12.06
C PRO A 485 -19.34 -19.97 13.52
N GLN A 486 -20.01 -18.88 13.87
CA GLN A 486 -20.11 -18.42 15.26
C GLN A 486 -21.46 -17.73 15.49
N LEU A 487 -22.12 -18.13 16.57
CA LEU A 487 -23.34 -17.54 17.10
C LEU A 487 -23.14 -17.14 18.57
N ILE A 488 -23.32 -15.86 18.87
CA ILE A 488 -23.18 -15.31 20.23
C ILE A 488 -24.55 -14.79 20.70
N LEU A 489 -25.04 -15.36 21.80
CA LEU A 489 -26.32 -15.06 22.43
C LEU A 489 -26.17 -14.64 23.91
N ASP A 490 -24.95 -14.36 24.35
CA ASP A 490 -24.64 -14.10 25.76
C ASP A 490 -25.49 -12.99 26.36
N GLY A 491 -25.78 -13.09 27.66
CA GLY A 491 -26.52 -12.06 28.40
C GLY A 491 -27.98 -11.89 27.98
N ASN A 492 -28.52 -12.79 27.15
CA ASN A 492 -29.95 -12.84 26.86
C ASN A 492 -30.68 -13.77 27.86
N PRO A 493 -31.92 -13.45 28.25
CA PRO A 493 -32.72 -14.29 29.14
C PRO A 493 -33.32 -15.52 28.44
N VAL A 494 -32.58 -16.15 27.52
CA VAL A 494 -33.04 -17.31 26.73
C VAL A 494 -33.41 -18.45 27.68
N LEU A 495 -34.65 -18.92 27.59
CA LEU A 495 -35.18 -20.04 28.39
C LEU A 495 -35.02 -21.37 27.65
N THR A 496 -35.24 -21.36 26.33
CA THR A 496 -35.26 -22.56 25.50
C THR A 496 -34.67 -22.29 24.13
N LEU A 497 -33.92 -23.25 23.62
CA LEU A 497 -33.56 -23.36 22.20
C LEU A 497 -34.67 -24.09 21.42
N PRO A 498 -34.71 -23.99 20.08
CA PRO A 498 -35.70 -24.69 19.27
C PRO A 498 -35.61 -26.19 19.48
N ALA A 499 -36.75 -26.88 19.58
CA ALA A 499 -36.77 -28.32 19.82
C ALA A 499 -36.15 -29.11 18.66
N THR A 500 -36.35 -28.61 17.44
CA THR A 500 -35.84 -29.21 16.20
C THR A 500 -35.33 -28.12 15.27
N VAL A 501 -34.28 -28.42 14.53
CA VAL A 501 -33.77 -27.60 13.42
C VAL A 501 -33.60 -28.49 12.19
N ASP A 502 -33.37 -27.91 11.01
CA ASP A 502 -33.06 -28.69 9.82
C ASP A 502 -31.82 -29.58 10.07
N PRO A 503 -31.82 -30.88 9.71
CA PRO A 503 -30.71 -31.80 9.99
C PRO A 503 -29.35 -31.37 9.42
N THR A 504 -29.35 -30.50 8.40
CA THR A 504 -28.15 -30.00 7.73
C THR A 504 -27.75 -28.59 8.16
N PHE A 505 -28.50 -27.98 9.09
CA PHE A 505 -28.10 -26.74 9.75
C PHE A 505 -26.96 -27.02 10.73
N MET A 506 -25.85 -26.31 10.59
CA MET A 506 -24.67 -26.51 11.43
C MET A 506 -24.22 -25.18 12.05
N ILE A 507 -23.78 -25.24 13.31
CA ILE A 507 -23.14 -24.13 14.01
C ILE A 507 -21.69 -24.52 14.32
N GLY A 508 -20.76 -23.60 14.08
CA GLY A 508 -19.36 -23.79 14.49
C GLY A 508 -19.22 -23.66 16.00
N ASN A 509 -19.26 -22.42 16.50
CA ASN A 509 -19.23 -22.07 17.92
C ASN A 509 -20.57 -21.47 18.36
N LEU A 510 -21.07 -21.92 19.52
CA LEU A 510 -22.28 -21.40 20.14
C LEU A 510 -21.94 -20.88 21.54
N CYS A 511 -22.16 -19.58 21.76
CA CYS A 511 -22.01 -18.92 23.05
C CYS A 511 -23.38 -18.47 23.55
N ILE A 512 -23.80 -18.91 24.74
CA ILE A 512 -25.06 -18.54 25.39
C ILE A 512 -24.81 -18.31 26.90
N GLU A 513 -23.76 -17.57 27.20
CA GLU A 513 -23.34 -17.27 28.58
C GLU A 513 -24.34 -16.38 29.30
N GLY A 514 -24.45 -16.51 30.62
CA GLY A 514 -25.33 -15.67 31.45
C GLY A 514 -26.82 -15.79 31.10
N SER A 515 -27.24 -16.92 30.52
CA SER A 515 -28.62 -17.15 30.07
C SER A 515 -29.46 -17.94 31.09
N LYS A 516 -30.78 -17.97 30.87
CA LYS A 516 -31.73 -18.76 31.69
C LYS A 516 -32.00 -20.16 31.13
N LEU A 517 -31.15 -20.62 30.20
CA LEU A 517 -31.32 -21.88 29.49
C LEU A 517 -31.04 -23.03 30.45
N SER A 518 -32.02 -23.87 30.76
CA SER A 518 -31.87 -24.96 31.74
C SER A 518 -31.57 -26.32 31.12
N ALA A 519 -31.85 -26.51 29.83
CA ALA A 519 -31.67 -27.77 29.12
C ALA A 519 -31.29 -27.51 27.65
N LEU A 520 -30.51 -28.43 27.09
CA LEU A 520 -30.09 -28.41 25.68
C LEU A 520 -30.92 -29.40 24.87
N PRO A 521 -31.46 -29.02 23.70
CA PRO A 521 -32.07 -29.96 22.77
C PRO A 521 -31.07 -30.99 22.24
N SER A 522 -31.53 -32.18 21.86
CA SER A 522 -30.64 -33.26 21.38
C SER A 522 -29.81 -32.88 20.15
N TRP A 523 -30.34 -32.01 19.30
CA TRP A 523 -29.68 -31.57 18.07
C TRP A 523 -28.36 -30.84 18.34
N THR A 524 -28.19 -30.19 19.49
CA THR A 524 -26.96 -29.45 19.80
C THR A 524 -25.74 -30.36 19.92
N GLN A 525 -25.94 -31.65 20.21
CA GLN A 525 -24.86 -32.62 20.34
C GLN A 525 -24.22 -33.00 18.99
N THR A 526 -24.98 -32.90 17.90
CA THR A 526 -24.53 -33.32 16.56
C THR A 526 -24.32 -32.16 15.61
N GLN A 527 -24.98 -31.02 15.82
CA GLN A 527 -24.97 -29.90 14.89
C GLN A 527 -24.21 -28.67 15.40
N VAL A 528 -23.77 -28.66 16.67
CA VAL A 528 -22.76 -27.70 17.13
C VAL A 528 -21.41 -28.38 17.11
N LEU A 529 -20.54 -27.91 16.20
CA LEU A 529 -19.28 -28.59 15.87
C LEU A 529 -18.19 -28.40 16.93
N SER A 530 -18.21 -27.28 17.64
CA SER A 530 -17.24 -26.94 18.69
C SER A 530 -17.90 -27.00 20.07
N LYS A 531 -17.08 -26.94 21.12
CA LYS A 531 -17.59 -26.85 22.49
C LYS A 531 -18.48 -25.61 22.66
N MET A 532 -19.64 -25.79 23.29
CA MET A 532 -20.60 -24.71 23.58
C MET A 532 -20.19 -23.95 24.83
N PHE A 533 -20.12 -22.62 24.76
CA PHE A 533 -19.82 -21.80 25.92
C PHE A 533 -21.13 -21.39 26.62
N LEU A 534 -21.29 -21.88 27.85
CA LEU A 534 -22.51 -21.75 28.65
C LEU A 534 -22.22 -21.17 30.05
N TYR A 535 -21.05 -20.55 30.23
CA TYR A 535 -20.62 -19.92 31.48
C TYR A 535 -21.75 -19.06 32.10
N GLU A 536 -21.98 -19.19 33.40
CA GLU A 536 -23.06 -18.50 34.14
C GLU A 536 -24.50 -18.75 33.63
N SER A 537 -24.74 -19.79 32.82
CA SER A 537 -26.11 -20.19 32.44
C SER A 537 -26.80 -21.07 33.49
N ALA A 538 -28.14 -21.07 33.49
CA ALA A 538 -28.94 -21.98 34.34
C ALA A 538 -28.60 -23.47 34.11
N PHE A 539 -28.23 -23.87 32.89
CA PHE A 539 -27.78 -25.22 32.56
C PHE A 539 -26.54 -25.59 33.36
N CYS A 540 -25.54 -24.70 33.39
CA CYS A 540 -24.30 -24.95 34.12
C CYS A 540 -24.50 -25.03 35.64
N PHE A 541 -25.45 -24.28 36.20
CA PHE A 541 -25.80 -24.37 37.62
C PHE A 541 -26.55 -25.67 37.98
N ASN A 542 -27.31 -26.22 37.04
CA ASN A 542 -28.20 -27.36 37.29
C ASN A 542 -27.65 -28.71 36.79
N THR A 543 -26.45 -28.74 36.21
CA THR A 543 -25.87 -29.96 35.63
C THR A 543 -24.54 -30.34 36.27
N THR A 544 -24.28 -31.63 36.35
CA THR A 544 -23.02 -32.21 36.80
C THR A 544 -21.94 -32.12 35.71
N ALA A 545 -20.67 -32.22 36.10
CA ALA A 545 -19.55 -32.22 35.15
C ALA A 545 -19.68 -33.29 34.05
N ALA A 546 -20.18 -34.48 34.39
CA ALA A 546 -20.42 -35.56 33.42
C ALA A 546 -21.51 -35.18 32.39
N GLN A 547 -22.57 -34.51 32.82
CA GLN A 547 -23.61 -34.01 31.91
C GLN A 547 -23.11 -32.88 31.02
N GLN A 548 -22.23 -32.01 31.55
CA GLN A 548 -21.61 -30.94 30.78
C GLN A 548 -20.69 -31.51 29.69
N GLU A 549 -19.86 -32.50 30.03
CA GLU A 549 -18.97 -33.19 29.08
C GLU A 549 -19.77 -33.92 28.00
N ALA A 550 -20.80 -34.68 28.38
CA ALA A 550 -21.67 -35.40 27.44
C ALA A 550 -22.40 -34.47 26.46
N ASN A 551 -22.69 -33.23 26.85
CA ASN A 551 -23.32 -32.22 26.01
C ASN A 551 -22.30 -31.27 25.35
N ASN A 552 -21.01 -31.62 25.30
CA ASN A 552 -19.98 -30.79 24.67
C ASN A 552 -19.98 -29.33 25.17
N SER A 553 -20.23 -29.12 26.48
CA SER A 553 -20.46 -27.81 27.09
C SER A 553 -19.29 -27.34 27.96
N ILE A 554 -18.99 -26.04 27.92
CA ILE A 554 -18.00 -25.35 28.76
C ILE A 554 -18.74 -24.45 29.75
N CYS A 555 -18.62 -24.78 31.03
CA CYS A 555 -19.22 -24.05 32.14
C CYS A 555 -18.20 -23.35 33.05
N SER A 556 -16.92 -23.70 32.93
CA SER A 556 -15.86 -23.27 33.86
C SER A 556 -15.25 -21.91 33.53
N VAL A 557 -15.35 -21.47 32.27
CA VAL A 557 -14.71 -20.25 31.79
C VAL A 557 -15.55 -19.62 30.68
N SER A 558 -15.56 -18.29 30.65
CA SER A 558 -16.12 -17.52 29.53
C SER A 558 -15.27 -17.75 28.26
N HIS A 559 -15.90 -17.70 27.09
CA HIS A 559 -15.20 -17.72 25.80
C HIS A 559 -14.30 -16.49 25.58
N TRP A 560 -14.49 -15.42 26.35
CA TRP A 560 -13.58 -14.29 26.41
C TRP A 560 -12.34 -14.53 27.30
N GLY A 561 -12.27 -15.66 28.00
CA GLY A 561 -11.22 -15.96 28.97
C GLY A 561 -11.32 -15.11 30.24
N SER A 562 -10.18 -14.87 30.90
CA SER A 562 -10.10 -14.10 32.15
C SER A 562 -10.16 -12.58 31.95
N THR A 563 -9.86 -12.10 30.74
CA THR A 563 -9.81 -10.67 30.40
C THR A 563 -10.83 -10.37 29.33
N LYS A 564 -11.92 -9.69 29.70
CA LYS A 564 -12.93 -9.26 28.74
C LYS A 564 -12.36 -8.18 27.81
N PRO A 565 -12.68 -8.20 26.49
CA PRO A 565 -12.27 -7.12 25.60
C PRO A 565 -12.87 -5.79 26.06
N LYS A 566 -12.17 -4.69 25.78
CA LYS A 566 -12.73 -3.35 26.01
C LYS A 566 -14.05 -3.22 25.23
N SER A 567 -15.07 -2.71 25.91
CA SER A 567 -16.38 -2.47 25.29
C SER A 567 -16.26 -1.49 24.12
N PRO A 568 -16.93 -1.74 22.98
CA PRO A 568 -17.05 -0.79 21.88
C PRO A 568 -17.50 0.61 22.31
N ILE A 569 -18.36 0.70 23.33
CA ILE A 569 -18.79 1.98 23.92
C ILE A 569 -17.60 2.76 24.46
N VAL A 570 -16.75 2.11 25.27
CA VAL A 570 -15.59 2.77 25.88
C VAL A 570 -14.63 3.25 24.80
N LEU A 571 -14.41 2.43 23.77
CA LEU A 571 -13.54 2.78 22.65
C LEU A 571 -14.06 3.98 21.86
N MET A 572 -15.36 4.07 21.60
CA MET A 572 -15.93 5.24 20.91
C MET A 572 -16.09 6.46 21.81
N GLN A 573 -16.33 6.30 23.11
CA GLN A 573 -16.32 7.42 24.06
C GLN A 573 -14.91 8.01 24.21
N GLU A 574 -13.85 7.18 24.21
CA GLU A 574 -12.46 7.68 24.20
C GLU A 574 -12.15 8.55 22.95
N VAL A 575 -12.90 8.35 21.86
CA VAL A 575 -12.69 9.02 20.57
C VAL A 575 -13.58 10.25 20.38
N TYR A 576 -14.87 10.13 20.72
CA TYR A 576 -15.89 11.15 20.43
C TYR A 576 -16.49 11.79 21.68
N GLY A 577 -16.22 11.24 22.86
CA GLY A 577 -17.00 11.48 24.08
C GLY A 577 -16.49 12.55 25.01
#